data_AF-A0A413E751-F1
#
_entry.id   AF-A0A413E751-F1
#
_cell.length_a   1.000
_cell.length_b   1.000
_cell.length_c   1.000
_cell.angle_alpha   90.00
_cell.angle_beta   90.00
_cell.angle_gamma   90.00
#
_symmetry.space_group_name_H-M   'P 1'
#
loop_
_entity.id
_entity.type
_entity.pdbx_description
1 polymer ?
#
loop_
_entity_poly.entity_id
_entity_poly.type
_entity_poly.pdbx_seq_one_letter_code
_entity_poly.pdbx_strand_id
1 'polypeptide(L)'
;MRKSISFYLLPVLLTVLCLSSCSETGQKTEYTHVIPANATEVAALDLKSIVDKAGLNTSDSRATLQKFLGLLLEGGSANLKQEAETLLKDPAESGIDWNAPLYVFEAPTLHNTAITLKIADLKKFEAMLRLLVQEQLCTAPVEAGGYRSVEIKDAGVLLAYNDGTLLGVYGGSTEQLKKLQPAITALMQQPADKSIRTGKYFTPMMQQKGDIRLLATPDALPMDVRGVLTWPHGTQLLGYVLFENGRIYATLQNADFKGNTKESNQPFHPQNSRELQQAMLNMMHGRAFNISLTSNELLTLSNLRVLMEYAPNEPEVNILYQLIMKIEELNLRGDKNRTNFTVVLNEKNENALKQLTDFAKLFIGM
;
A
#
# COMPACT_ATOMS: atom_id res chain seq x y z
N MET A 1 35.48 39.55 51.74
CA MET A 1 35.44 39.04 50.36
C MET A 1 34.81 37.65 50.33
N ARG A 2 33.47 37.58 50.18
CA ARG A 2 32.74 36.32 49.98
C ARG A 2 33.05 35.84 48.57
N LYS A 3 34.06 34.96 48.43
CA LYS A 3 34.37 34.36 47.13
C LYS A 3 33.18 33.50 46.70
N SER A 4 32.58 33.95 45.60
CA SER A 4 31.46 33.39 44.87
C SER A 4 31.44 31.87 44.82
N ILE A 5 30.69 31.24 45.72
CA ILE A 5 30.20 29.85 45.56
C ILE A 5 29.20 29.79 44.38
N SER A 6 28.65 30.95 43.97
CA SER A 6 27.68 31.09 42.87
C SER A 6 28.24 30.74 41.49
N PHE A 7 29.55 30.83 41.25
CA PHE A 7 30.14 30.58 39.92
C PHE A 7 30.35 29.08 39.63
N TYR A 8 30.55 28.25 40.65
CA TYR A 8 30.72 26.80 40.49
C TYR A 8 29.40 26.03 40.45
N LEU A 9 28.33 26.61 41.01
CA LEU A 9 26.98 26.04 40.94
C LEU A 9 26.29 26.33 39.61
N LEU A 10 26.69 27.37 38.87
CA LEU A 10 26.08 27.74 37.59
C LEU A 10 26.19 26.63 36.51
N PRO A 11 27.36 26.01 36.25
CA PRO A 11 27.45 24.92 35.27
C PRO A 11 26.76 23.64 35.73
N VAL A 12 26.70 23.37 37.04
CA VAL A 12 25.95 22.23 37.62
C VAL A 12 24.44 22.46 37.50
N LEU A 13 23.97 23.68 37.76
CA LEU A 13 22.58 24.07 37.57
C LEU A 13 22.19 24.05 36.08
N LEU A 14 23.10 24.45 35.18
CA LEU A 14 22.92 24.32 33.72
C LEU A 14 22.88 22.86 33.27
N THR A 15 23.69 21.97 33.84
CA THR A 15 23.62 20.52 33.51
C THR A 15 22.37 19.87 34.09
N VAL A 16 21.95 20.22 35.31
CA VAL A 16 20.69 19.76 35.90
C VAL A 16 19.50 20.31 35.13
N LEU A 17 19.53 21.58 34.69
CA LEU A 17 18.52 22.17 33.82
C LEU A 17 18.53 21.54 32.43
N CYS A 18 19.67 21.15 31.86
CA CYS A 18 19.73 20.41 30.59
C CYS A 18 19.27 18.94 30.72
N LEU A 19 19.45 18.31 31.89
CA LEU A 19 18.96 16.97 32.18
C LEU A 19 17.48 16.96 32.57
N SER A 20 16.96 18.03 33.19
CA SER A 20 15.53 18.23 33.45
C SER A 20 14.80 18.90 32.29
N SER A 21 15.53 19.49 31.33
CA SER A 21 15.03 19.92 30.01
C SER A 21 15.22 18.85 28.94
N CYS A 22 15.27 17.58 29.33
CA CYS A 22 14.57 16.55 28.57
C CYS A 22 13.04 16.76 28.65
N SER A 23 12.57 18.00 28.47
CA SER A 23 11.31 18.28 27.83
C SER A 23 11.60 18.12 26.34
N GLU A 24 11.24 16.95 25.80
CA GLU A 24 10.98 16.72 24.38
C GLU A 24 11.64 17.73 23.43
N THR A 25 12.93 17.54 23.11
CA THR A 25 13.28 17.60 21.68
C THR A 25 12.53 16.44 21.06
N GLY A 26 11.23 16.63 20.84
CA GLY A 26 10.23 15.57 20.72
C GLY A 26 10.72 14.56 19.71
N GLN A 27 11.06 13.37 20.19
CA GLN A 27 11.33 12.27 19.28
C GLN A 27 10.02 12.09 18.52
N LYS A 28 10.04 12.42 17.22
CA LYS A 28 8.85 12.32 16.36
C LYS A 28 8.18 10.98 16.59
N THR A 29 6.86 11.02 16.67
CA THR A 29 6.07 9.80 16.84
C THR A 29 6.40 8.86 15.70
N GLU A 30 6.86 7.65 16.03
CA GLU A 30 7.09 6.63 15.03
C GLU A 30 5.73 6.17 14.49
N TYR A 31 5.42 6.55 13.26
CA TYR A 31 4.10 6.37 12.64
C TYR A 31 3.62 4.92 12.59
N THR A 32 4.52 3.94 12.59
CA THR A 32 4.11 2.53 12.68
C THR A 32 3.48 2.16 14.03
N HIS A 33 3.57 3.03 15.04
CA HIS A 33 2.91 2.83 16.33
C HIS A 33 1.39 2.81 16.23
N VAL A 34 0.76 3.44 15.24
CA VAL A 34 -0.71 3.42 15.10
C VAL A 34 -1.25 2.12 14.52
N ILE A 35 -0.38 1.25 14.00
CA ILE A 35 -0.76 -0.09 13.53
C ILE A 35 -0.74 -1.01 14.75
N PRO A 36 -1.87 -1.57 15.19
CA PRO A 36 -1.92 -2.39 16.40
C PRO A 36 -1.30 -3.77 16.18
N ALA A 37 -0.76 -4.36 17.26
CA ALA A 37 -0.13 -5.69 17.23
C ALA A 37 -1.08 -6.82 16.78
N ASN A 38 -2.39 -6.62 16.89
CA ASN A 38 -3.42 -7.55 16.47
C ASN A 38 -4.06 -7.21 15.11
N ALA A 39 -3.40 -6.38 14.28
CA ALA A 39 -3.84 -6.14 12.91
C ALA A 39 -3.97 -7.48 12.15
N THR A 40 -5.07 -7.64 11.40
CA THR A 40 -5.41 -8.86 10.65
C THR A 40 -4.76 -8.88 9.27
N GLU A 41 -4.46 -7.69 8.76
CA GLU A 41 -3.75 -7.44 7.51
C GLU A 41 -2.93 -6.17 7.64
N VAL A 42 -1.70 -6.21 7.13
CA VAL A 42 -0.80 -5.07 6.99
C VAL A 42 -0.07 -5.21 5.65
N ALA A 43 -0.29 -4.24 4.76
CA ALA A 43 0.47 -4.07 3.54
C ALA A 43 1.40 -2.85 3.66
N ALA A 44 2.66 -3.00 3.31
CA ALA A 44 3.64 -1.91 3.20
C ALA A 44 3.97 -1.66 1.72
N LEU A 45 3.76 -0.43 1.26
CA LEU A 45 3.97 -0.01 -0.11
C LEU A 45 5.19 0.92 -0.21
N ASP A 46 6.17 0.53 -1.02
CA ASP A 46 7.32 1.37 -1.35
C ASP A 46 6.93 2.33 -2.48
N LEU A 47 6.31 3.45 -2.10
CA LEU A 47 5.77 4.43 -3.05
C LEU A 47 6.82 4.98 -3.99
N LYS A 48 8.06 5.19 -3.51
CA LYS A 48 9.16 5.63 -4.34
C LYS A 48 9.50 4.60 -5.42
N SER A 49 9.72 3.34 -5.02
CA SER A 49 10.00 2.26 -5.98
C SER A 49 8.86 2.12 -6.99
N ILE A 50 7.60 2.17 -6.53
CA ILE A 50 6.41 2.09 -7.38
C ILE A 50 6.38 3.24 -8.40
N VAL A 51 6.57 4.48 -7.98
CA VAL A 51 6.58 5.66 -8.88
C VAL A 51 7.71 5.58 -9.90
N ASP A 52 8.92 5.19 -9.47
CA ASP A 52 10.08 5.05 -10.34
C ASP A 52 9.87 3.93 -11.37
N LYS A 53 9.40 2.76 -10.93
CA LYS A 53 9.14 1.58 -11.79
C LYS A 53 7.94 1.75 -12.70
N ALA A 54 6.95 2.54 -12.30
CA ALA A 54 5.83 2.95 -13.15
C ALA A 54 6.22 3.98 -14.22
N GLY A 55 7.42 4.58 -14.11
CA GLY A 55 7.87 5.64 -15.01
C GLY A 55 7.05 6.92 -14.85
N LEU A 56 6.50 7.19 -13.66
CA LEU A 56 5.68 8.37 -13.38
C LEU A 56 6.50 9.63 -13.11
N ASN A 57 7.80 9.47 -12.87
CA ASN A 57 8.75 10.55 -12.61
C ASN A 57 9.39 11.16 -13.87
N THR A 58 9.10 10.63 -15.07
CA THR A 58 9.65 11.09 -16.36
C THR A 58 9.02 12.41 -16.81
N SER A 59 9.68 13.13 -17.73
CA SER A 59 9.15 14.38 -18.32
C SER A 59 7.76 14.18 -18.95
N ASP A 60 7.60 13.09 -19.69
CA ASP A 60 6.40 12.82 -20.47
C ASP A 60 5.24 12.47 -19.52
N SER A 61 5.49 11.60 -18.54
CA SER A 61 4.49 11.28 -17.51
C SER A 61 4.11 12.50 -16.67
N ARG A 62 5.05 13.42 -16.40
CA ARG A 62 4.73 14.67 -15.69
C ARG A 62 3.76 15.54 -16.49
N ALA A 63 3.93 15.66 -17.80
CA ALA A 63 2.99 16.41 -18.64
C ALA A 63 1.59 15.77 -18.63
N THR A 64 1.52 14.44 -18.71
CA THR A 64 0.26 13.69 -18.58
C THR A 64 -0.39 13.90 -17.21
N LEU A 65 0.38 13.81 -16.12
CA LEU A 65 -0.10 14.06 -14.76
C LEU A 65 -0.57 15.50 -14.56
N GLN A 66 0.11 16.50 -15.15
CA GLN A 66 -0.33 17.89 -15.12
C GLN A 66 -1.67 18.08 -15.82
N LYS A 67 -1.84 17.48 -17.02
CA LYS A 67 -3.12 17.51 -17.74
C LYS A 67 -4.22 16.88 -16.90
N PHE A 68 -3.96 15.71 -16.32
CA PHE A 68 -4.92 15.01 -15.47
C PHE A 68 -5.28 15.81 -14.21
N LEU A 69 -4.30 16.39 -13.52
CA LEU A 69 -4.54 17.28 -12.38
C LEU A 69 -5.34 18.52 -12.80
N GLY A 70 -5.06 19.07 -13.99
CA GLY A 70 -5.83 20.16 -14.57
C GLY A 70 -7.32 19.81 -14.71
N LEU A 71 -7.63 18.62 -15.21
CA LEU A 71 -8.99 18.08 -15.32
C LEU A 71 -9.64 17.86 -13.95
N LEU A 72 -8.91 17.25 -13.01
CA LEU A 72 -9.43 17.00 -11.65
C LEU A 72 -9.73 18.27 -10.87
N LEU A 73 -8.95 19.33 -11.12
CA LEU A 73 -9.08 20.62 -10.47
C LEU A 73 -9.85 21.63 -11.34
N GLU A 74 -10.60 21.17 -12.34
CA GLU A 74 -11.54 22.02 -13.06
C GLU A 74 -12.56 22.59 -12.07
N GLY A 75 -12.67 23.92 -12.03
CA GLY A 75 -13.47 24.64 -11.04
C GLY A 75 -12.77 24.91 -9.69
N GLY A 76 -11.59 24.35 -9.43
CA GLY A 76 -10.77 24.67 -8.26
C GLY A 76 -10.14 26.06 -8.30
N SER A 77 -9.82 26.63 -7.14
CA SER A 77 -9.20 27.96 -7.06
C SER A 77 -7.80 28.01 -7.66
N ALA A 78 -7.32 29.23 -7.95
CA ALA A 78 -5.94 29.43 -8.41
C ALA A 78 -4.90 28.93 -7.39
N ASN A 79 -5.16 29.13 -6.09
CA ASN A 79 -4.28 28.68 -5.03
C ASN A 79 -4.21 27.15 -4.96
N LEU A 80 -5.36 26.46 -5.08
CA LEU A 80 -5.42 25.00 -5.10
C LEU A 80 -4.66 24.41 -6.29
N LYS A 81 -4.82 25.01 -7.47
CA LYS A 81 -4.07 24.60 -8.68
C LYS A 81 -2.58 24.82 -8.52
N GLN A 82 -2.17 25.97 -8.00
CA GLN A 82 -0.77 26.28 -7.74
C GLN A 82 -0.13 25.33 -6.72
N GLU A 83 -0.87 24.99 -5.65
CA GLU A 83 -0.41 24.01 -4.66
C GLU A 83 -0.24 22.63 -5.30
N ALA A 84 -1.21 22.17 -6.09
CA ALA A 84 -1.11 20.89 -6.79
C ALA A 84 0.09 20.83 -7.76
N GLU A 85 0.37 21.92 -8.49
CA GLU A 85 1.58 22.01 -9.31
C GLU A 85 2.87 22.00 -8.50
N THR A 86 2.87 22.63 -7.32
CA THR A 86 4.01 22.65 -6.40
C THR A 86 4.29 21.25 -5.90
N LEU A 87 3.27 20.53 -5.42
CA LEU A 87 3.37 19.16 -4.95
C LEU A 87 3.77 18.18 -6.05
N LEU A 88 3.35 18.40 -7.30
CA LEU A 88 3.80 17.57 -8.42
C LEU A 88 5.30 17.75 -8.72
N LYS A 89 5.83 18.97 -8.56
CA LYS A 89 7.24 19.28 -8.79
C LYS A 89 8.12 18.82 -7.62
N ASP A 90 7.65 19.05 -6.40
CA ASP A 90 8.34 18.67 -5.17
C ASP A 90 7.33 18.09 -4.15
N PRO A 91 7.11 16.76 -4.18
CA PRO A 91 6.20 16.10 -3.24
C PRO A 91 6.57 16.31 -1.77
N ALA A 92 7.83 16.63 -1.44
CA ALA A 92 8.25 16.88 -0.07
C ALA A 92 7.64 18.16 0.52
N GLU A 93 7.13 19.07 -0.32
CA GLU A 93 6.36 20.24 0.14
C GLU A 93 5.05 19.88 0.82
N SER A 94 4.53 18.66 0.62
CA SER A 94 3.38 18.15 1.40
C SER A 94 3.68 17.94 2.88
N GLY A 95 4.95 17.91 3.28
CA GLY A 95 5.37 17.52 4.62
C GLY A 95 5.34 16.00 4.89
N ILE A 96 5.00 15.18 3.90
CA ILE A 96 5.02 13.71 3.99
C ILE A 96 6.39 13.15 3.61
N ASP A 97 6.86 12.13 4.33
CA ASP A 97 8.06 11.37 3.99
C ASP A 97 7.73 10.29 2.94
N TRP A 98 7.75 10.65 1.65
CA TRP A 98 7.47 9.72 0.56
C TRP A 98 8.54 8.64 0.34
N ASN A 99 9.68 8.72 1.04
CA ASN A 99 10.68 7.65 1.04
C ASN A 99 10.36 6.57 2.10
N ALA A 100 9.48 6.87 3.06
CA ALA A 100 9.01 5.89 4.01
C ALA A 100 7.86 5.07 3.41
N PRO A 101 7.73 3.77 3.75
CA PRO A 101 6.59 2.98 3.29
C PRO A 101 5.26 3.57 3.74
N LEU A 102 4.28 3.61 2.84
CA LEU A 102 2.87 3.76 3.21
C LEU A 102 2.39 2.41 3.73
N TYR A 103 1.68 2.41 4.86
CA TYR A 103 1.02 1.19 5.33
C TYR A 103 -0.48 1.27 5.10
N VAL A 104 -1.06 0.20 4.57
CA VAL A 104 -2.50 -0.07 4.58
C VAL A 104 -2.72 -1.20 5.57
N PHE A 105 -3.70 -1.09 6.46
CA PHE A 105 -3.96 -2.14 7.43
C PHE A 105 -5.42 -2.25 7.80
N GLU A 106 -5.77 -3.44 8.27
CA GLU A 106 -7.05 -3.71 8.93
C GLU A 106 -6.79 -4.12 10.37
N ALA A 107 -7.61 -3.58 11.27
CA ALA A 107 -7.54 -3.87 12.69
C ALA A 107 -8.92 -4.22 13.22
N PRO A 108 -9.04 -5.21 14.12
CA PRO A 108 -10.30 -5.54 14.77
C PRO A 108 -10.96 -4.35 15.48
N THR A 109 -10.17 -3.36 15.90
CA THR A 109 -10.68 -2.15 16.59
C THR A 109 -11.34 -1.14 15.64
N LEU A 110 -11.01 -1.17 14.35
CA LEU A 110 -11.54 -0.23 13.36
C LEU A 110 -12.67 -0.83 12.53
N HIS A 111 -12.67 -2.15 12.32
CA HIS A 111 -13.57 -2.85 11.39
C HIS A 111 -13.60 -2.25 9.97
N ASN A 112 -12.59 -1.45 9.61
CA ASN A 112 -12.45 -0.73 8.35
C ASN A 112 -10.97 -0.66 7.99
N THR A 113 -10.69 -0.48 6.70
CA THR A 113 -9.34 -0.22 6.19
C THR A 113 -8.84 1.15 6.65
N ALA A 114 -7.60 1.17 7.14
CA ALA A 114 -6.88 2.39 7.47
C ALA A 114 -5.55 2.47 6.74
N ILE A 115 -5.06 3.69 6.58
CA ILE A 115 -3.74 3.97 6.02
C ILE A 115 -2.91 4.77 7.00
N THR A 116 -1.61 4.56 7.05
CA THR A 116 -0.71 5.46 7.76
C THR A 116 0.50 5.85 6.93
N LEU A 117 0.84 7.14 7.04
CA LEU A 117 1.95 7.80 6.38
C LEU A 117 2.79 8.52 7.43
N LYS A 118 4.08 8.65 7.15
CA LYS A 118 5.00 9.36 8.02
C LYS A 118 5.00 10.85 7.68
N ILE A 119 4.81 11.69 8.68
CA ILE A 119 4.96 13.14 8.56
C ILE A 119 6.43 13.50 8.80
N ALA A 120 7.08 14.02 7.77
CA ALA A 120 8.43 14.58 7.84
C ALA A 120 8.43 16.01 8.40
N ASP A 121 7.44 16.83 8.06
CA ASP A 121 7.34 18.21 8.52
C ASP A 121 5.88 18.57 8.79
N LEU A 122 5.52 18.64 10.07
CA LEU A 122 4.16 18.95 10.52
C LEU A 122 3.72 20.35 10.06
N LYS A 123 4.62 21.32 9.98
CA LYS A 123 4.26 22.70 9.58
C LYS A 123 3.89 22.77 8.11
N LYS A 124 4.64 22.07 7.25
CA LYS A 124 4.32 21.96 5.82
C LYS A 124 2.99 21.23 5.61
N PHE A 125 2.80 20.11 6.30
CA PHE A 125 1.55 19.35 6.24
C PHE A 125 0.35 20.20 6.68
N GLU A 126 0.47 20.96 7.78
CA GLU A 126 -0.59 21.87 8.23
C GLU A 126 -0.83 23.05 7.29
N ALA A 127 0.21 23.55 6.60
CA ALA A 127 0.04 24.59 5.60
C ALA A 127 -0.79 24.09 4.41
N MET A 128 -0.48 22.89 3.92
CA MET A 128 -1.25 22.22 2.87
C MET A 128 -2.71 21.95 3.33
N LEU A 129 -2.91 21.43 4.55
CA LEU A 129 -4.26 21.21 5.09
C LEU A 129 -5.06 22.51 5.23
N ARG A 130 -4.44 23.63 5.64
CA ARG A 130 -5.13 24.92 5.73
C ARG A 130 -5.69 25.35 4.38
N LEU A 131 -4.97 25.11 3.28
CA LEU A 131 -5.49 25.37 1.95
C LEU A 131 -6.72 24.51 1.66
N LEU A 132 -6.68 23.20 1.93
CA LEU A 132 -7.83 22.31 1.74
C LEU A 132 -9.06 22.73 2.57
N VAL A 133 -8.84 23.27 3.78
CA VAL A 133 -9.91 23.82 4.61
C VAL A 133 -10.49 25.11 4.03
N GLN A 134 -9.64 26.01 3.51
CA GLN A 134 -10.07 27.25 2.84
C GLN A 134 -10.89 26.97 1.58
N GLU A 135 -10.47 25.95 0.82
CA GLU A 135 -11.18 25.42 -0.36
C GLU A 135 -12.42 24.59 0.00
N GLN A 136 -12.74 24.49 1.30
CA GLN A 136 -13.89 23.75 1.80
C GLN A 136 -13.87 22.24 1.49
N LEU A 137 -12.72 21.66 1.16
CA LEU A 137 -12.53 20.24 0.89
C LEU A 137 -12.40 19.42 2.19
N CYS A 138 -11.99 20.05 3.28
CA CYS A 138 -11.88 19.44 4.60
C CYS A 138 -12.57 20.29 5.68
N THR A 139 -12.92 19.68 6.81
CA THR A 139 -13.34 20.41 8.01
C THR A 139 -12.15 21.11 8.66
N ALA A 140 -12.43 22.13 9.49
CA ALA A 140 -11.39 22.71 10.34
C ALA A 140 -10.76 21.63 11.26
N PRO A 141 -9.44 21.72 11.56
CA PRO A 141 -8.79 20.79 12.47
C PRO A 141 -9.41 20.84 13.87
N VAL A 142 -9.69 19.67 14.42
CA VAL A 142 -10.13 19.48 15.81
C VAL A 142 -8.99 18.87 16.60
N GLU A 143 -8.62 19.46 17.73
CA GLU A 143 -7.60 18.91 18.62
C GLU A 143 -8.24 18.01 19.67
N ALA A 144 -7.72 16.79 19.81
CA ALA A 144 -8.19 15.80 20.77
C ALA A 144 -7.03 14.90 21.20
N GLY A 145 -6.81 14.76 22.52
CA GLY A 145 -5.92 13.71 23.04
C GLY A 145 -4.50 13.71 22.47
N GLY A 146 -3.90 14.87 22.20
CA GLY A 146 -2.52 14.96 21.68
C GLY A 146 -2.37 14.76 20.16
N TYR A 147 -3.47 14.67 19.42
CA TYR A 147 -3.48 14.70 17.95
C TYR A 147 -4.52 15.70 17.43
N ARG A 148 -4.46 15.98 16.13
CA ARG A 148 -5.45 16.79 15.41
C ARG A 148 -6.14 15.95 14.37
N SER A 149 -7.40 16.25 14.05
CA SER A 149 -8.11 15.56 12.97
C SER A 149 -8.92 16.49 12.10
N VAL A 150 -8.99 16.16 10.81
CA VAL A 150 -9.90 16.75 9.82
C VAL A 150 -10.71 15.65 9.15
N GLU A 151 -11.94 15.96 8.73
CA GLU A 151 -12.74 15.10 7.88
C GLU A 151 -12.70 15.64 6.44
N ILE A 152 -12.45 14.74 5.48
CA ILE A 152 -12.56 15.05 4.05
C ILE A 152 -14.05 15.04 3.69
N LYS A 153 -14.55 16.17 3.21
CA LYS A 153 -15.98 16.32 2.91
C LYS A 153 -16.41 15.33 1.83
N ASP A 154 -17.62 14.80 1.99
CA ASP A 154 -18.30 13.90 1.06
C ASP A 154 -17.55 12.59 0.71
N ALA A 155 -16.41 12.34 1.36
CA ALA A 155 -15.59 11.14 1.16
C ALA A 155 -15.78 10.10 2.28
N GLY A 156 -16.32 10.50 3.45
CA GLY A 156 -16.42 9.62 4.61
C GLY A 156 -15.05 9.18 5.13
N VAL A 157 -14.03 10.04 5.01
CA VAL A 157 -12.65 9.80 5.44
C VAL A 157 -12.24 10.81 6.51
N LEU A 158 -11.61 10.33 7.58
CA LEU A 158 -10.98 11.16 8.61
C LEU A 158 -9.46 11.03 8.54
N LEU A 159 -8.76 12.16 8.60
CA LEU A 159 -7.31 12.24 8.72
C LEU A 159 -6.97 12.68 10.16
N ALA A 160 -6.35 11.80 10.93
CA ALA A 160 -5.81 12.08 12.27
C ALA A 160 -4.28 12.19 12.19
N TYR A 161 -3.70 13.21 12.82
CA TYR A 161 -2.28 13.50 12.67
C TYR A 161 -1.63 14.13 13.90
N ASN A 162 -0.32 13.88 14.06
CA ASN A 162 0.55 14.49 15.07
C ASN A 162 1.97 14.70 14.50
N ASP A 163 2.94 15.11 15.33
CA ASP A 163 4.33 15.24 14.88
C ASP A 163 4.97 13.86 14.65
N GLY A 164 4.85 13.38 13.41
CA GLY A 164 5.44 12.12 12.92
C GLY A 164 4.44 11.20 12.23
N THR A 165 3.15 11.30 12.52
CA THR A 165 2.13 10.34 12.06
C THR A 165 0.97 11.03 11.35
N LEU A 166 0.57 10.47 10.21
CA LEU A 166 -0.74 10.66 9.59
C LEU A 166 -1.46 9.31 9.56
N LEU A 167 -2.68 9.26 10.06
CA LEU A 167 -3.60 8.11 10.02
C LEU A 167 -4.86 8.52 9.25
N GLY A 168 -5.12 7.87 8.12
CA GLY A 168 -6.35 8.00 7.37
C GLY A 168 -7.28 6.83 7.68
N VAL A 169 -8.53 7.10 8.06
CA VAL A 169 -9.54 6.08 8.35
C VAL A 169 -10.76 6.32 7.47
N TYR A 170 -11.16 5.30 6.72
CA TYR A 170 -12.42 5.30 6.00
C TYR A 170 -13.54 4.85 6.93
N GLY A 171 -14.56 5.69 7.11
CA GLY A 171 -15.77 5.36 7.88
C GLY A 171 -17.02 5.25 7.01
N GLY A 172 -16.96 5.62 5.73
CA GLY A 172 -18.10 5.64 4.81
C GLY A 172 -19.10 6.78 5.05
N SER A 173 -19.17 7.33 6.27
CA SER A 173 -19.96 8.54 6.59
C SER A 173 -19.46 9.25 7.84
N THR A 174 -19.82 10.53 8.00
CA THR A 174 -19.55 11.33 9.21
C THR A 174 -20.07 10.66 10.49
N GLU A 175 -21.24 10.02 10.44
CA GLU A 175 -21.82 9.35 11.62
C GLU A 175 -20.97 8.16 12.06
N GLN A 176 -20.49 7.35 11.10
CA GLN A 176 -19.62 6.22 11.39
C GLN A 176 -18.25 6.68 11.88
N LEU A 177 -17.69 7.73 11.29
CA LEU A 177 -16.44 8.33 11.77
C LEU A 177 -16.53 8.77 13.24
N LYS A 178 -17.66 9.38 13.65
CA LYS A 178 -17.90 9.72 15.07
C LYS A 178 -17.92 8.48 15.97
N LYS A 179 -18.48 7.35 15.51
CA LYS A 179 -18.47 6.08 16.26
C LYS A 179 -17.06 5.49 16.37
N LEU A 180 -16.22 5.70 15.35
CA LEU A 180 -14.82 5.25 15.33
C LEU A 180 -13.87 6.15 16.13
N GLN A 181 -14.29 7.35 16.54
CA GLN A 181 -13.43 8.31 17.24
C GLN A 181 -12.68 7.70 18.45
N PRO A 182 -13.30 6.92 19.35
CA PRO A 182 -12.58 6.31 20.47
C PRO A 182 -11.48 5.34 20.02
N ALA A 183 -11.73 4.57 18.96
CA ALA A 183 -10.74 3.65 18.38
C ALA A 183 -9.59 4.43 17.71
N ILE A 184 -9.91 5.49 16.96
CA ILE A 184 -8.92 6.39 16.35
C ILE A 184 -8.03 7.03 17.43
N THR A 185 -8.63 7.56 18.50
CA THR A 185 -7.88 8.12 19.63
C THR A 185 -6.95 7.08 20.26
N ALA A 186 -7.45 5.86 20.49
CA ALA A 186 -6.64 4.78 21.06
C ALA A 186 -5.44 4.41 20.19
N LEU A 187 -5.59 4.39 18.86
CA LEU A 187 -4.49 4.14 17.92
C LEU A 187 -3.49 5.31 17.90
N MET A 188 -3.96 6.56 17.85
CA MET A 188 -3.08 7.74 17.84
C MET A 188 -2.27 7.91 19.13
N GLN A 189 -2.77 7.37 20.25
CA GLN A 189 -2.08 7.36 21.55
C GLN A 189 -1.36 6.03 21.84
N GLN A 190 -1.33 5.12 20.88
CA GLN A 190 -0.84 3.77 21.10
C GLN A 190 0.67 3.76 21.38
N PRO A 191 1.11 3.16 22.51
CA PRO A 191 2.53 3.03 22.79
C PRO A 191 3.19 1.95 21.91
N ALA A 192 4.51 2.04 21.77
CA ALA A 192 5.30 1.17 20.90
C ALA A 192 5.10 -0.34 21.18
N ASP A 193 4.93 -0.72 22.44
CA ASP A 193 4.76 -2.10 22.89
C ASP A 193 3.39 -2.72 22.54
N LYS A 194 2.42 -1.90 22.12
CA LYS A 194 1.12 -2.35 21.60
C LYS A 194 1.03 -2.31 20.08
N SER A 195 2.09 -1.87 19.42
CA SER A 195 2.12 -1.74 17.96
C SER A 195 2.56 -3.02 17.26
N ILE A 196 2.33 -3.06 15.95
CA ILE A 196 2.76 -4.14 15.04
C ILE A 196 4.26 -4.43 15.11
N ARG A 197 5.07 -3.48 15.58
CA ARG A 197 6.51 -3.63 15.76
C ARG A 197 6.87 -4.74 16.75
N THR A 198 5.97 -5.08 17.67
CA THR A 198 6.14 -6.22 18.60
C THR A 198 5.77 -7.56 17.95
N GLY A 199 5.08 -7.54 16.81
CA GLY A 199 4.65 -8.71 16.08
C GLY A 199 5.84 -9.50 15.53
N LYS A 200 5.85 -10.81 15.81
CA LYS A 200 6.91 -11.76 15.40
C LYS A 200 7.28 -11.66 13.92
N TYR A 201 6.32 -11.37 13.04
CA TYR A 201 6.49 -11.42 11.60
C TYR A 201 6.61 -10.04 10.93
N PHE A 202 6.53 -8.94 11.68
CA PHE A 202 6.64 -7.59 11.11
C PHE A 202 8.03 -7.30 10.56
N THR A 203 9.10 -7.57 11.33
CA THR A 203 10.47 -7.42 10.83
C THR A 203 10.76 -8.34 9.64
N PRO A 204 10.40 -9.65 9.67
CA PRO A 204 10.47 -10.50 8.48
C PRO A 204 9.73 -9.97 7.26
N MET A 205 8.52 -9.42 7.40
CA MET A 205 7.78 -8.77 6.31
C MET A 205 8.60 -7.63 5.70
N MET A 206 9.15 -6.75 6.54
CA MET A 206 9.92 -5.60 6.07
C MET A 206 11.24 -5.98 5.39
N GLN A 207 11.79 -7.16 5.65
CA GLN A 207 13.00 -7.68 5.00
C GLN A 207 12.74 -8.30 3.62
N GLN A 208 11.48 -8.50 3.21
CA GLN A 208 11.16 -8.98 1.87
C GLN A 208 11.54 -7.96 0.79
N LYS A 209 11.93 -8.44 -0.38
CA LYS A 209 12.39 -7.61 -1.51
C LYS A 209 11.26 -7.08 -2.39
N GLY A 210 10.04 -6.95 -1.85
CA GLY A 210 8.89 -6.48 -2.62
C GLY A 210 8.73 -4.97 -2.65
N ASP A 211 8.14 -4.48 -3.74
CA ASP A 211 7.58 -3.13 -3.86
C ASP A 211 6.31 -3.00 -3.00
N ILE A 212 5.58 -4.12 -2.86
CA ILE A 212 4.47 -4.27 -1.90
C ILE A 212 4.81 -5.48 -1.02
N ARG A 213 4.69 -5.33 0.29
CA ARG A 213 4.95 -6.39 1.29
C ARG A 213 3.71 -6.58 2.12
N LEU A 214 3.38 -7.82 2.46
CA LEU A 214 2.13 -8.20 3.09
C LEU A 214 2.39 -9.09 4.29
N LEU A 215 1.73 -8.77 5.40
CA LEU A 215 1.51 -9.65 6.53
C LEU A 215 0.01 -9.78 6.70
N ALA A 216 -0.53 -10.98 6.53
CA ALA A 216 -1.97 -11.20 6.58
C ALA A 216 -2.32 -12.57 7.17
N THR A 217 -3.59 -12.73 7.50
CA THR A 217 -4.19 -14.04 7.74
C THR A 217 -4.96 -14.49 6.49
N PRO A 218 -5.19 -15.80 6.27
CA PRO A 218 -5.97 -16.29 5.14
C PRO A 218 -7.37 -15.67 5.03
N ASP A 219 -7.94 -15.26 6.15
CA ASP A 219 -9.28 -14.66 6.23
C ASP A 219 -9.33 -13.23 5.66
N ALA A 220 -8.20 -12.54 5.54
CA ALA A 220 -8.10 -11.21 4.93
C ALA A 220 -7.94 -11.28 3.39
N LEU A 221 -7.67 -12.46 2.82
CA LEU A 221 -7.48 -12.58 1.38
C LEU A 221 -8.83 -12.57 0.63
N PRO A 222 -8.87 -12.06 -0.61
CA PRO A 222 -10.06 -12.16 -1.45
C PRO A 222 -10.58 -13.58 -1.55
N MET A 223 -11.91 -13.74 -1.64
CA MET A 223 -12.60 -15.05 -1.69
C MET A 223 -12.02 -15.98 -2.75
N ASP A 224 -11.69 -15.45 -3.92
CA ASP A 224 -11.15 -16.21 -5.06
C ASP A 224 -9.74 -16.74 -4.79
N VAL A 225 -8.96 -16.06 -3.95
CA VAL A 225 -7.63 -16.51 -3.51
C VAL A 225 -7.77 -17.52 -2.38
N ARG A 226 -8.59 -17.20 -1.37
CA ARG A 226 -8.83 -18.05 -0.19
C ARG A 226 -9.46 -19.39 -0.56
N GLY A 227 -10.37 -19.40 -1.53
CA GLY A 227 -11.04 -20.61 -2.00
C GLY A 227 -10.09 -21.57 -2.72
N VAL A 228 -8.98 -21.06 -3.25
CA VAL A 228 -8.03 -21.82 -4.05
C VAL A 228 -6.81 -22.27 -3.24
N LEU A 229 -6.34 -21.43 -2.32
CA LEU A 229 -5.14 -21.67 -1.53
C LEU A 229 -5.53 -22.03 -0.09
N THR A 230 -5.46 -23.32 0.23
CA THR A 230 -5.87 -23.82 1.55
C THR A 230 -4.78 -23.64 2.59
N TRP A 231 -4.94 -22.64 3.45
CA TRP A 231 -4.16 -22.48 4.67
C TRP A 231 -5.02 -22.70 5.92
N PRO A 232 -4.48 -23.31 6.98
CA PRO A 232 -5.19 -23.40 8.26
C PRO A 232 -5.57 -22.02 8.79
N HIS A 233 -6.73 -21.91 9.44
CA HIS A 233 -7.12 -20.68 10.15
C HIS A 233 -6.05 -20.24 11.15
N GLY A 234 -5.86 -18.93 11.28
CA GLY A 234 -4.85 -18.34 12.16
C GLY A 234 -3.39 -18.47 11.66
N THR A 235 -3.16 -19.08 10.49
CA THR A 235 -1.83 -19.04 9.86
C THR A 235 -1.45 -17.60 9.58
N GLN A 236 -0.23 -17.22 9.95
CA GLN A 236 0.35 -15.94 9.54
C GLN A 236 1.02 -16.12 8.18
N LEU A 237 0.67 -15.26 7.24
CA LEU A 237 1.17 -15.29 5.88
C LEU A 237 2.08 -14.09 5.63
N LEU A 238 3.24 -14.34 5.06
CA LEU A 238 4.09 -13.31 4.48
C LEU A 238 3.91 -13.32 2.97
N GLY A 239 3.74 -12.17 2.37
CA GLY A 239 3.62 -12.04 0.93
C GLY A 239 4.32 -10.80 0.41
N TYR A 240 4.64 -10.80 -0.88
CA TYR A 240 5.15 -9.61 -1.52
C TYR A 240 4.85 -9.60 -3.02
N VAL A 241 4.83 -8.41 -3.61
CA VAL A 241 4.77 -8.18 -5.06
C VAL A 241 6.00 -7.39 -5.47
N LEU A 242 6.60 -7.79 -6.59
CA LEU A 242 7.79 -7.19 -7.18
C LEU A 242 7.59 -7.01 -8.68
N PHE A 243 7.84 -5.80 -9.17
CA PHE A 243 7.80 -5.47 -10.59
C PHE A 243 9.22 -5.26 -11.13
N GLU A 244 9.67 -6.10 -12.06
CA GLU A 244 11.03 -6.04 -12.63
C GLU A 244 11.06 -6.61 -14.05
N ASN A 245 11.69 -5.91 -15.01
CA ASN A 245 12.10 -6.46 -16.32
C ASN A 245 11.02 -7.32 -17.02
N GLY A 246 9.86 -6.74 -17.27
CA GLY A 246 8.71 -7.41 -17.87
C GLY A 246 8.07 -8.49 -16.99
N ARG A 247 8.45 -8.60 -15.70
CA ARG A 247 7.91 -9.58 -14.76
C ARG A 247 7.16 -8.93 -13.61
N ILE A 248 6.01 -9.50 -13.31
CA ILE A 248 5.27 -9.29 -12.07
C ILE A 248 5.45 -10.58 -11.27
N TYR A 249 6.13 -10.48 -10.14
CA TYR A 249 6.35 -11.61 -9.25
C TYR A 249 5.61 -11.38 -7.95
N ALA A 250 4.72 -12.29 -7.58
CA ALA A 250 4.04 -12.29 -6.30
C ALA A 250 4.30 -13.60 -5.56
N THR A 251 4.44 -13.53 -4.24
CA THR A 251 4.56 -14.70 -3.37
C THR A 251 3.63 -14.56 -2.19
N LEU A 252 3.08 -15.68 -1.76
CA LEU A 252 2.39 -15.81 -0.49
C LEU A 252 2.86 -17.08 0.20
N GLN A 253 3.31 -16.98 1.44
CA GLN A 253 3.87 -18.11 2.18
C GLN A 253 3.44 -18.12 3.64
N ASN A 254 3.33 -19.30 4.23
CA ASN A 254 3.29 -19.43 5.68
C ASN A 254 4.57 -18.81 6.28
N ALA A 255 4.39 -17.89 7.22
CA ALA A 255 5.46 -17.09 7.80
C ALA A 255 6.51 -17.92 8.57
N ASP A 256 6.15 -19.11 9.05
CA ASP A 256 7.07 -20.04 9.71
C ASP A 256 7.75 -21.02 8.74
N PHE A 257 7.36 -21.03 7.47
CA PHE A 257 7.92 -21.96 6.50
C PHE A 257 9.32 -21.53 6.05
N LYS A 258 10.31 -22.40 6.29
CA LYS A 258 11.72 -22.20 5.91
C LYS A 258 12.24 -23.22 4.88
N GLY A 259 11.36 -24.08 4.38
CA GLY A 259 11.72 -25.16 3.47
C GLY A 259 11.63 -24.79 1.99
N ASN A 260 11.84 -25.81 1.16
CA ASN A 260 11.50 -25.78 -0.26
C ASN A 260 10.14 -26.43 -0.48
N THR A 261 9.41 -25.90 -1.45
CA THR A 261 8.17 -26.48 -1.93
C THR A 261 8.44 -27.73 -2.78
N LYS A 262 7.43 -28.58 -2.96
CA LYS A 262 7.57 -29.91 -3.62
C LYS A 262 7.06 -29.96 -5.06
N GLU A 263 6.90 -28.81 -5.70
CA GLU A 263 6.39 -28.72 -7.07
C GLU A 263 7.37 -29.29 -8.09
N SER A 264 6.80 -29.76 -9.20
CA SER A 264 7.57 -30.17 -10.38
C SER A 264 8.33 -28.97 -10.96
N ASN A 265 9.56 -29.21 -11.43
CA ASN A 265 10.29 -28.23 -12.22
C ASN A 265 9.74 -28.06 -13.64
N GLN A 266 8.99 -29.04 -14.14
CA GLN A 266 8.31 -28.96 -15.42
C GLN A 266 6.90 -28.39 -15.23
N PRO A 267 6.55 -27.27 -15.89
CA PRO A 267 5.22 -26.70 -15.83
C PRO A 267 4.19 -27.59 -16.53
N PHE A 268 3.00 -27.67 -15.96
CA PHE A 268 1.82 -28.28 -16.55
C PHE A 268 1.04 -27.24 -17.36
N HIS A 269 0.74 -27.59 -18.61
CA HIS A 269 0.01 -26.76 -19.55
C HIS A 269 -1.37 -27.38 -19.81
N PRO A 270 -2.44 -26.92 -19.13
CA PRO A 270 -3.77 -27.48 -19.30
C PRO A 270 -4.32 -27.17 -20.71
N GLN A 271 -4.78 -28.20 -21.40
CA GLN A 271 -5.25 -28.09 -22.79
C GLN A 271 -6.73 -27.67 -22.92
N ASN A 272 -7.48 -27.73 -21.82
CA ASN A 272 -8.91 -27.43 -21.78
C ASN A 272 -9.35 -27.07 -20.35
N SER A 273 -10.56 -26.53 -20.22
CA SER A 273 -11.10 -26.10 -18.93
C SER A 273 -11.21 -27.23 -17.90
N ARG A 274 -11.41 -28.48 -18.33
CA ARG A 274 -11.49 -29.64 -17.43
C ARG A 274 -10.14 -29.95 -16.79
N GLU A 275 -9.06 -29.93 -17.58
CA GLU A 275 -7.70 -30.09 -17.08
C GLU A 275 -7.29 -28.96 -16.13
N LEU A 276 -7.62 -27.71 -16.48
CA LEU A 276 -7.39 -26.56 -15.60
C LEU A 276 -8.14 -26.72 -14.27
N GLN A 277 -9.44 -27.07 -14.32
CA GLN A 277 -10.25 -27.33 -13.12
C GLN A 277 -9.66 -28.45 -12.26
N GLN A 278 -9.16 -29.53 -12.87
CA GLN A 278 -8.53 -30.63 -12.16
C GLN A 278 -7.22 -30.19 -11.47
N ALA A 279 -6.43 -29.34 -12.12
CA ALA A 279 -5.22 -28.76 -11.54
C ALA A 279 -5.55 -27.81 -10.38
N MET A 280 -6.58 -26.97 -10.52
CA MET A 280 -7.10 -26.12 -9.44
C MET A 280 -7.62 -26.95 -8.26
N LEU A 281 -8.32 -28.06 -8.51
CA LEU A 281 -8.76 -29.01 -7.47
C LEU A 281 -7.57 -29.61 -6.71
N ASN A 282 -6.47 -29.94 -7.40
CA ASN A 282 -5.27 -30.43 -6.72
C ASN A 282 -4.65 -29.36 -5.82
N MET A 283 -4.59 -28.11 -6.29
CA MET A 283 -4.12 -26.96 -5.51
C MET A 283 -5.00 -26.71 -4.28
N MET A 284 -6.34 -26.77 -4.43
CA MET A 284 -7.29 -26.70 -3.31
C MET A 284 -7.14 -27.84 -2.31
N HIS A 285 -6.55 -28.97 -2.70
CA HIS A 285 -6.21 -30.05 -1.76
C HIS A 285 -4.80 -29.88 -1.17
N GLY A 286 -4.15 -28.73 -1.37
CA GLY A 286 -2.80 -28.44 -0.89
C GLY A 286 -1.70 -29.29 -1.53
N ARG A 287 -1.99 -29.95 -2.67
CA ARG A 287 -0.99 -30.72 -3.43
C ARG A 287 -0.05 -29.75 -4.14
N ALA A 288 1.17 -30.20 -4.40
CA ALA A 288 2.12 -29.38 -5.14
C ALA A 288 1.64 -29.19 -6.59
N PHE A 289 1.80 -27.97 -7.11
CA PHE A 289 1.36 -27.55 -8.43
C PHE A 289 2.42 -26.69 -9.11
N ASN A 290 2.47 -26.76 -10.43
CA ASN A 290 3.22 -25.84 -11.28
C ASN A 290 2.45 -25.75 -12.59
N ILE A 291 1.60 -24.74 -12.73
CA ILE A 291 0.72 -24.52 -13.88
C ILE A 291 1.30 -23.34 -14.65
N SER A 292 1.48 -23.49 -15.95
CA SER A 292 1.86 -22.39 -16.84
C SER A 292 0.86 -22.24 -17.97
N LEU A 293 0.59 -20.99 -18.33
CA LEU A 293 -0.33 -20.61 -19.39
C LEU A 293 0.33 -19.53 -20.25
N THR A 294 0.51 -19.83 -21.53
CA THR A 294 0.86 -18.83 -22.55
C THR A 294 -0.33 -17.95 -22.88
N SER A 295 -0.12 -16.82 -23.57
CA SER A 295 -1.22 -16.00 -24.12
C SER A 295 -2.20 -16.82 -24.97
N ASN A 296 -1.70 -17.73 -25.82
CA ASN A 296 -2.57 -18.59 -26.63
C ASN A 296 -3.44 -19.52 -25.77
N GLU A 297 -2.88 -20.12 -24.73
CA GLU A 297 -3.62 -20.99 -23.82
C GLU A 297 -4.63 -20.19 -22.99
N LEU A 298 -4.28 -18.98 -22.54
CA LEU A 298 -5.20 -18.07 -21.86
C LEU A 298 -6.39 -17.70 -22.76
N LEU A 299 -6.15 -17.37 -24.03
CA LEU A 299 -7.20 -17.06 -25.00
C LEU A 299 -8.12 -18.25 -25.27
N THR A 300 -7.57 -19.46 -25.34
CA THR A 300 -8.35 -20.68 -25.53
C THR A 300 -9.19 -20.99 -24.28
N LEU A 301 -8.59 -20.98 -23.09
CA LEU A 301 -9.28 -21.36 -21.84
C LEU A 301 -10.35 -20.35 -21.41
N SER A 302 -10.19 -19.07 -21.78
CA SER A 302 -11.18 -18.02 -21.55
C SER A 302 -12.27 -17.97 -22.64
N ASN A 303 -12.16 -18.77 -23.70
CA ASN A 303 -12.99 -18.66 -24.91
C ASN A 303 -13.01 -17.27 -25.54
N LEU A 304 -11.99 -16.44 -25.28
CA LEU A 304 -12.03 -15.03 -25.66
C LEU A 304 -12.01 -14.81 -27.18
N ARG A 305 -11.35 -15.71 -27.93
CA ARG A 305 -11.38 -15.67 -29.41
C ARG A 305 -12.80 -15.82 -29.96
N VAL A 306 -13.60 -16.69 -29.33
CA VAL A 306 -15.00 -16.87 -29.70
C VAL A 306 -15.78 -15.60 -29.35
N LEU A 307 -15.59 -15.03 -28.15
CA LEU A 307 -16.23 -13.77 -27.78
C LEU A 307 -15.89 -12.62 -28.74
N MET A 308 -14.67 -12.54 -29.25
CA MET A 308 -14.29 -11.55 -30.26
C MET A 308 -15.01 -11.73 -31.59
N GLU A 309 -15.34 -12.95 -32.00
CA GLU A 309 -16.13 -13.20 -33.23
C GLU A 309 -17.59 -12.76 -33.06
N TYR A 310 -18.18 -13.01 -31.90
CA TYR A 310 -19.59 -12.69 -31.63
C TYR A 310 -19.81 -11.24 -31.19
N ALA A 311 -18.81 -10.63 -30.55
CA ALA A 311 -18.92 -9.32 -29.92
C ALA A 311 -17.67 -8.44 -30.17
N PRO A 312 -17.26 -8.23 -31.45
CA PRO A 312 -16.01 -7.56 -31.80
C PRO A 312 -15.94 -6.09 -31.37
N ASN A 313 -17.10 -5.47 -31.14
CA ASN A 313 -17.22 -4.07 -30.79
C ASN A 313 -17.34 -3.83 -29.27
N GLU A 314 -17.39 -4.89 -28.46
CA GLU A 314 -17.47 -4.76 -27.00
C GLU A 314 -16.11 -4.30 -26.44
N PRO A 315 -16.03 -3.10 -25.84
CA PRO A 315 -14.76 -2.56 -25.34
C PRO A 315 -14.07 -3.49 -24.35
N GLU A 316 -14.81 -4.11 -23.45
CA GLU A 316 -14.31 -5.02 -22.42
C GLU A 316 -13.63 -6.25 -23.02
N VAL A 317 -14.20 -6.81 -24.09
CA VAL A 317 -13.65 -7.97 -24.81
C VAL A 317 -12.33 -7.60 -25.48
N ASN A 318 -12.28 -6.43 -26.13
CA ASN A 318 -11.06 -5.93 -26.76
C ASN A 318 -9.96 -5.61 -25.72
N ILE A 319 -10.33 -5.01 -24.59
CA ILE A 319 -9.40 -4.72 -23.48
C ILE A 319 -8.78 -6.01 -22.95
N LEU A 320 -9.61 -7.01 -22.64
CA LEU A 320 -9.14 -8.28 -22.12
C LEU A 320 -8.23 -8.99 -23.13
N TYR A 321 -8.55 -8.91 -24.42
CA TYR A 321 -7.71 -9.48 -25.48
C TYR A 321 -6.34 -8.80 -25.54
N GLN A 322 -6.31 -7.47 -25.55
CA GLN A 322 -5.07 -6.70 -25.57
C GLN A 322 -4.19 -6.97 -24.34
N LEU A 323 -4.80 -7.13 -23.16
CA LEU A 323 -4.10 -7.52 -21.94
C LEU A 323 -3.47 -8.90 -22.06
N ILE A 324 -4.25 -9.91 -22.46
CA ILE A 324 -3.74 -11.29 -22.61
C ILE A 324 -2.61 -11.34 -23.64
N MET A 325 -2.73 -10.60 -24.74
CA MET A 325 -1.71 -10.57 -25.79
C MET A 325 -0.39 -9.94 -25.33
N LYS A 326 -0.36 -9.16 -24.25
CA LYS A 326 0.89 -8.65 -23.64
C LYS A 326 1.61 -9.70 -22.80
N ILE A 327 0.91 -10.76 -22.38
CA ILE A 327 1.45 -11.82 -21.53
C ILE A 327 2.17 -12.85 -22.40
N GLU A 328 3.44 -13.10 -22.12
CA GLU A 328 4.17 -14.25 -22.65
C GLU A 328 3.78 -15.51 -21.87
N GLU A 329 3.83 -15.40 -20.54
CA GLU A 329 3.61 -16.52 -19.63
C GLU A 329 2.94 -16.06 -18.33
N LEU A 330 1.91 -16.78 -17.91
CA LEU A 330 1.37 -16.75 -16.55
C LEU A 330 1.72 -18.07 -15.88
N ASN A 331 2.53 -18.02 -14.83
CA ASN A 331 2.92 -19.18 -14.04
C ASN A 331 2.38 -19.09 -12.62
N LEU A 332 1.78 -20.17 -12.15
CA LEU A 332 1.33 -20.35 -10.78
C LEU A 332 1.93 -21.66 -10.25
N ARG A 333 2.79 -21.57 -9.24
CA ARG A 333 3.50 -22.74 -8.70
C ARG A 333 3.67 -22.71 -7.19
N GLY A 334 3.71 -23.88 -6.57
CA GLY A 334 3.92 -24.02 -5.13
C GLY A 334 3.22 -25.23 -4.52
N ASP A 335 2.97 -25.14 -3.22
CA ASP A 335 2.19 -26.11 -2.45
C ASP A 335 1.49 -25.41 -1.28
N LYS A 336 0.94 -26.19 -0.33
CA LYS A 336 0.26 -25.68 0.87
C LYS A 336 1.07 -24.71 1.74
N ASN A 337 2.39 -24.60 1.57
CA ASN A 337 3.24 -23.75 2.40
C ASN A 337 3.61 -22.44 1.72
N ARG A 338 3.82 -22.44 0.41
CA ARG A 338 4.20 -21.27 -0.37
C ARG A 338 3.64 -21.38 -1.77
N THR A 339 3.11 -20.27 -2.27
CA THR A 339 2.61 -20.10 -3.62
C THR A 339 3.31 -18.90 -4.26
N ASN A 340 3.82 -19.10 -5.46
CA ASN A 340 4.41 -18.07 -6.30
C ASN A 340 3.52 -17.88 -7.51
N PHE A 341 3.21 -16.63 -7.81
CA PHE A 341 2.53 -16.19 -9.01
C PHE A 341 3.51 -15.34 -9.82
N THR A 342 3.66 -15.63 -11.10
CA THR A 342 4.56 -14.90 -11.99
C THR A 342 3.83 -14.60 -13.28
N VAL A 343 3.82 -13.33 -13.69
CA VAL A 343 3.43 -12.91 -15.03
C VAL A 343 4.68 -12.43 -15.73
N VAL A 344 4.98 -12.99 -16.90
CA VAL A 344 6.02 -12.53 -17.82
C VAL A 344 5.32 -11.85 -18.98
N LEU A 345 5.69 -10.60 -19.23
CA LEU A 345 5.24 -9.78 -20.34
C LEU A 345 6.22 -9.92 -21.50
N ASN A 346 5.73 -9.73 -22.73
CA ASN A 346 6.53 -9.85 -23.94
C ASN A 346 7.73 -8.88 -23.95
N GLU A 347 7.55 -7.65 -23.44
CA GLU A 347 8.60 -6.64 -23.39
C GLU A 347 9.46 -6.80 -22.14
N LYS A 348 10.51 -7.62 -22.21
CA LYS A 348 11.37 -7.95 -21.05
C LYS A 348 12.32 -6.83 -20.62
N ASN A 349 12.62 -5.91 -21.53
CA ASN A 349 13.58 -4.82 -21.29
C ASN A 349 12.96 -3.62 -20.58
N GLU A 350 11.64 -3.61 -20.42
CA GLU A 350 10.91 -2.54 -19.74
C GLU A 350 10.31 -3.06 -18.43
N ASN A 351 10.28 -2.25 -17.38
CA ASN A 351 9.67 -2.65 -16.13
C ASN A 351 8.17 -3.01 -16.34
N ALA A 352 7.71 -4.10 -15.73
CA ALA A 352 6.33 -4.53 -15.88
C ALA A 352 5.31 -3.49 -15.38
N LEU A 353 5.64 -2.75 -14.32
CA LEU A 353 4.75 -1.72 -13.79
C LEU A 353 4.58 -0.56 -14.78
N LYS A 354 5.66 -0.11 -15.43
CA LYS A 354 5.60 0.89 -16.49
C LYS A 354 4.72 0.43 -17.65
N GLN A 355 4.86 -0.82 -18.10
CA GLN A 355 4.01 -1.37 -19.16
C GLN A 355 2.52 -1.36 -18.79
N LEU A 356 2.19 -1.69 -17.54
CA LEU A 356 0.82 -1.62 -17.02
C LEU A 356 0.32 -0.18 -16.95
N THR A 357 1.15 0.75 -16.48
CA THR A 357 0.84 2.18 -16.41
C THR A 357 0.59 2.75 -17.81
N ASP A 358 1.43 2.43 -18.79
CA ASP A 358 1.27 2.90 -20.16
C ASP A 358 0.06 2.28 -20.85
N PHE A 359 -0.26 1.02 -20.54
CA PHE A 359 -1.53 0.43 -20.97
C PHE A 359 -2.73 1.16 -20.35
N ALA A 360 -2.70 1.46 -19.05
CA ALA A 360 -3.77 2.18 -18.37
C ALA A 360 -4.02 3.59 -18.96
N LYS A 361 -2.96 4.27 -19.43
CA LYS A 361 -3.07 5.58 -20.08
C LYS A 361 -3.96 5.58 -21.34
N LEU A 362 -4.04 4.46 -22.05
CA LEU A 362 -4.89 4.31 -23.24
C LEU A 362 -6.39 4.49 -22.93
N PHE A 363 -6.82 4.24 -21.70
CA PHE A 363 -8.24 4.26 -21.31
C PHE A 363 -8.74 5.59 -20.77
N ILE A 364 -7.82 6.45 -20.34
CA ILE A 364 -8.12 7.79 -19.82
C ILE A 364 -8.06 8.86 -20.93
N GLY A 365 -7.96 8.44 -22.20
CA GLY A 365 -7.93 9.34 -23.36
C GLY A 365 -6.69 10.26 -23.38
N MET A 366 -5.58 9.78 -22.82
CA MET A 366 -4.33 10.54 -22.66
C MET A 366 -3.21 10.05 -23.55
#